data_AF-A0A7X7FBC6-F1
#
_entry.id   AF-A0A7X7FBC6-F1
#
_cell.length_a   1.000
_cell.length_b   1.000
_cell.length_c   1.000
_cell.angle_alpha   90.00
_cell.angle_beta   90.00
_cell.angle_gamma   90.00
#
_symmetry.space_group_name_H-M   'P 1'
#
loop_
_entity.id
_entity.type
_entity.pdbx_description
1 polymer ?
#
loop_
_entity_poly.entity_id
_entity_poly.type
_entity_poly.pdbx_seq_one_letter_code
_entity_poly.pdbx_strand_id
1 'polypeptide(L)'
;PLALGLEAGPALIKPNSQECGEILGAVPRTPGEFQAACRTLLEKAECVLISDGPGGCWFAARGDGGRIYHGSAPSVDVMDTTAAGDALLAEFCHWHFPTRRLDEDAIRHACAAGAAATEMPGAASPALTRVDALAGEVVVTRFEGNLKFET
;
A
#
# COMPACT_ATOMS: atom_id res chain seq x y z
N PRO A 1 0.45 -14.24 13.75
CA PRO A 1 0.97 -14.80 12.46
C PRO A 1 1.80 -13.79 11.67
N LEU A 2 1.28 -12.59 11.41
CA LEU A 2 1.97 -11.55 10.66
C LEU A 2 3.29 -11.09 11.31
N ALA A 3 3.29 -10.88 12.64
CA ALA A 3 4.50 -10.56 13.40
C ALA A 3 5.62 -11.61 13.28
N LEU A 4 5.27 -12.91 13.22
CA LEU A 4 6.25 -13.99 13.01
C LEU A 4 6.78 -14.00 11.57
N GLY A 5 5.94 -13.65 10.59
CA GLY A 5 6.35 -13.54 9.19
C GLY A 5 7.36 -12.41 8.95
N LEU A 6 7.29 -11.33 9.71
CA LEU A 6 8.27 -10.23 9.64
C LEU A 6 9.69 -10.67 10.02
N GLU A 7 9.84 -11.61 10.95
CA GLU A 7 11.16 -12.12 11.37
C GLU A 7 11.89 -12.87 10.24
N ALA A 8 11.18 -13.27 9.19
CA ALA A 8 11.77 -13.90 8.01
C ALA A 8 12.33 -12.89 6.98
N GLY A 9 12.22 -11.58 7.24
CA GLY A 9 12.73 -10.55 6.33
C GLY A 9 12.04 -10.54 4.95
N PRO A 10 10.69 -10.43 4.88
CA PRO A 10 9.97 -10.52 3.62
C PRO A 10 10.33 -9.40 2.66
N ALA A 11 10.34 -9.72 1.36
CA ALA A 11 10.52 -8.73 0.29
C ALA A 11 9.40 -7.68 0.25
N LEU A 12 8.20 -8.05 0.70
CA LEU A 12 7.03 -7.17 0.70
C LEU A 12 6.06 -7.56 1.81
N ILE A 13 5.49 -6.56 2.48
CA ILE A 13 4.34 -6.72 3.38
C ILE A 13 3.23 -5.74 3.01
N LYS A 14 1.97 -6.15 3.22
CA LYS A 14 0.79 -5.28 3.04
C LYS A 14 -0.17 -5.32 4.23
N PRO A 15 0.21 -4.88 5.43
CA PRO A 15 -0.77 -4.73 6.52
C PRO A 15 -1.83 -3.68 6.17
N ASN A 16 -3.05 -3.87 6.66
CA ASN A 16 -3.97 -2.74 6.82
C ASN A 16 -3.63 -1.91 8.08
N SER A 17 -4.27 -0.76 8.30
CA SER A 17 -3.97 0.11 9.46
C SER A 17 -4.20 -0.57 10.82
N GLN A 18 -5.17 -1.48 10.95
CA GLN A 18 -5.38 -2.26 12.18
C GLN A 18 -4.26 -3.29 12.40
N GLU A 19 -3.94 -4.10 11.38
CA GLU A 19 -2.84 -5.07 11.43
C GLU A 19 -1.50 -4.39 11.70
N CYS A 20 -1.29 -3.19 11.13
CA CYS A 20 -0.14 -2.34 11.43
C CYS A 20 -0.10 -1.96 12.92
N GLY A 21 -1.24 -1.59 13.49
CA GLY A 21 -1.36 -1.31 14.92
C GLY A 21 -1.11 -2.53 15.82
N GLU A 22 -1.49 -3.72 15.38
CA GLU A 22 -1.16 -4.97 16.10
C GLU A 22 0.35 -5.24 16.12
N ILE A 23 1.07 -4.91 15.04
CA ILE A 23 2.53 -5.06 14.96
C ILE A 23 3.24 -4.00 15.80
N LEU A 24 2.79 -2.74 15.70
CA LEU A 24 3.52 -1.57 16.24
C LEU A 24 3.01 -1.11 17.62
N GLY A 25 1.92 -1.69 18.12
CA GLY A 25 1.29 -1.35 19.39
C GLY A 25 0.34 -0.13 19.35
N ALA A 26 0.23 0.56 18.22
CA ALA A 26 -0.72 1.66 18.03
C ALA A 26 -1.13 1.78 16.55
N VAL A 27 -2.43 1.92 16.30
CA VAL A 27 -2.98 2.11 14.95
C VAL A 27 -2.60 3.51 14.45
N PRO A 28 -1.87 3.65 13.33
CA PRO A 28 -1.57 4.96 12.74
C PRO A 28 -2.85 5.63 12.25
N ARG A 29 -3.01 6.93 12.49
CA ARG A 29 -4.19 7.74 12.14
C ARG A 29 -3.85 9.02 11.37
N THR A 30 -2.63 9.51 11.52
CA THR A 30 -2.17 10.75 10.87
C THR A 30 -1.09 10.47 9.83
N PRO A 31 -0.90 11.36 8.83
CA PRO A 31 0.22 11.26 7.88
C PRO A 31 1.59 11.04 8.54
N GLY A 32 1.85 11.71 9.65
CA GLY A 32 3.11 11.55 10.38
C GLY A 32 3.27 10.16 11.02
N GLU A 33 2.19 9.60 11.56
CA GLU A 33 2.18 8.26 12.15
C GLU A 33 2.32 7.17 11.09
N PHE A 34 1.65 7.31 9.93
CA PHE A 34 1.83 6.38 8.81
C PHE A 34 3.26 6.40 8.27
N GLN A 35 3.85 7.59 8.15
CA GLN A 35 5.26 7.71 7.76
C GLN A 35 6.19 7.06 8.79
N ALA A 36 5.94 7.24 10.09
CA ALA A 36 6.71 6.58 11.14
C ALA A 36 6.56 5.05 11.07
N ALA A 37 5.34 4.56 10.91
CA ALA A 37 5.04 3.13 10.75
C ALA A 37 5.77 2.53 9.53
N CYS A 38 5.74 3.21 8.37
CA CYS A 38 6.47 2.77 7.19
C CYS A 38 7.97 2.64 7.46
N ARG A 39 8.58 3.63 8.12
CA ARG A 39 10.01 3.60 8.46
C ARG A 39 10.36 2.44 9.38
N THR A 40 9.58 2.25 10.45
CA THR A 40 9.80 1.14 11.39
C THR A 40 9.63 -0.21 10.72
N LEU A 41 8.60 -0.39 9.90
CA LEU A 41 8.37 -1.66 9.20
C LEU A 41 9.43 -1.95 8.12
N LEU A 42 10.02 -0.91 7.51
CA LEU A 42 11.14 -1.07 6.60
C LEU A 42 12.40 -1.60 7.30
N GLU A 43 12.52 -1.59 8.62
CA GLU A 43 13.62 -2.27 9.32
C GLU A 43 13.52 -3.79 9.23
N LYS A 44 12.32 -4.32 8.95
CA LYS A 44 12.04 -5.77 8.87
C LYS A 44 11.59 -6.26 7.49
N ALA A 45 11.28 -5.38 6.55
CA ALA A 45 10.89 -5.73 5.19
C ALA A 45 11.56 -4.82 4.14
N GLU A 46 11.66 -5.29 2.89
CA GLU A 46 12.24 -4.48 1.80
C GLU A 46 11.25 -3.44 1.25
N CYS A 47 9.96 -3.80 1.20
CA CYS A 47 8.85 -2.96 0.74
C CYS A 47 7.64 -3.08 1.67
N VAL A 48 6.98 -1.96 1.95
CA VAL A 48 5.86 -1.86 2.89
C VAL A 48 4.71 -1.11 2.23
N LEU A 49 3.53 -1.71 2.30
CA LEU A 49 2.26 -1.13 1.87
C LEU A 49 1.31 -1.08 3.07
N ILE A 50 0.89 0.09 3.53
CA ILE A 50 -0.08 0.21 4.63
C ILE A 50 -1.39 0.74 4.06
N SER A 51 -2.37 -0.14 3.89
CA SER A 51 -3.70 0.25 3.37
C SER A 51 -4.62 0.76 4.48
N ASP A 52 -5.36 1.84 4.23
CA ASP A 52 -6.25 2.48 5.19
C ASP A 52 -7.67 2.72 4.64
N GLY A 53 -8.17 1.79 3.81
CA GLY A 53 -9.51 1.85 3.24
C GLY A 53 -9.75 3.17 2.49
N PRO A 54 -10.75 3.99 2.88
CA PRO A 54 -10.99 5.31 2.27
C PRO A 54 -9.80 6.27 2.37
N GLY A 55 -8.89 6.05 3.33
CA GLY A 55 -7.64 6.79 3.46
C GLY A 55 -6.61 6.47 2.37
N GLY A 56 -6.86 5.48 1.51
CA GLY A 56 -5.92 5.07 0.45
C GLY A 56 -4.84 4.12 0.96
N CYS A 57 -3.60 4.29 0.49
CA CYS A 57 -2.49 3.43 0.87
C CYS A 57 -1.16 4.19 0.94
N TRP A 58 -0.31 3.78 1.88
CA TRP A 58 1.04 4.29 2.08
C TRP A 58 2.08 3.29 1.56
N PHE A 59 3.06 3.77 0.82
CA PHE A 59 4.07 2.94 0.14
C PHE A 59 5.46 3.41 0.53
N ALA A 60 6.34 2.46 0.86
CA ALA A 60 7.74 2.73 1.12
C ALA A 60 8.63 1.53 0.74
N ALA A 61 9.85 1.79 0.29
CA ALA A 61 10.81 0.75 -0.08
C ALA A 61 12.24 1.21 0.26
N ARG A 62 13.09 0.29 0.74
CA ARG A 62 14.49 0.62 1.16
C ARG A 62 15.31 1.25 0.03
N GLY A 63 15.08 0.80 -1.20
CA GLY A 63 15.81 1.26 -2.39
C GLY A 63 15.41 2.64 -2.92
N ASP A 64 14.37 3.28 -2.38
CA ASP A 64 13.85 4.56 -2.93
C ASP A 64 14.32 5.81 -2.17
N GLY A 65 15.54 5.76 -1.62
CA GLY A 65 16.17 6.94 -1.00
C GLY A 65 15.42 7.48 0.21
N GLY A 66 14.68 6.62 0.92
CA GLY A 66 13.92 6.99 2.10
C GLY A 66 12.59 7.69 1.87
N ARG A 67 12.15 7.78 0.60
CA ARG A 67 10.86 8.38 0.24
C ARG A 67 9.69 7.53 0.71
N ILE A 68 8.62 8.21 1.05
CA ILE A 68 7.33 7.62 1.39
C ILE A 68 6.29 8.25 0.49
N TYR A 69 5.38 7.43 -0.02
CA TYR A 69 4.29 7.89 -0.88
C TYR A 69 2.96 7.58 -0.24
N HIS A 70 1.99 8.43 -0.50
CA HIS A 70 0.61 8.20 -0.19
C HIS A 70 -0.20 8.29 -1.48
N GLY A 71 -0.91 7.21 -1.82
CA GLY A 71 -1.89 7.21 -2.90
C GLY A 71 -3.29 7.30 -2.30
N SER A 72 -4.07 8.29 -2.71
CA SER A 72 -5.48 8.41 -2.27
C SER A 72 -6.33 7.25 -2.78
N ALA A 73 -7.39 6.89 -2.06
CA ALA A 73 -8.45 6.04 -2.62
C ALA A 73 -9.32 6.90 -3.55
N PRO A 74 -9.60 6.47 -4.79
CA PRO A 74 -10.59 7.13 -5.63
C PRO A 74 -12.00 6.88 -5.07
N SER A 75 -12.93 7.80 -5.34
CA SER A 75 -14.30 7.70 -4.84
C SER A 75 -15.11 6.70 -5.68
N VAL A 76 -15.68 5.69 -5.03
CA VAL A 76 -16.47 4.63 -5.68
C VAL A 76 -17.71 4.30 -4.85
N ASP A 77 -18.72 3.69 -5.48
CA ASP A 77 -19.90 3.18 -4.80
C ASP A 77 -19.59 1.79 -4.20
N VAL A 78 -19.21 1.78 -2.92
CA VAL A 78 -18.76 0.57 -2.21
C VAL A 78 -19.89 -0.44 -2.04
N MET A 79 -19.66 -1.66 -2.50
CA MET A 79 -20.56 -2.82 -2.33
C MET A 79 -20.03 -3.80 -1.26
N ASP A 80 -18.78 -4.24 -1.36
CA ASP A 80 -18.14 -5.21 -0.46
C ASP A 80 -16.63 -4.92 -0.40
N THR A 81 -16.00 -4.95 0.77
CA THR A 81 -14.55 -4.66 0.90
C THR A 81 -13.67 -5.90 0.85
N THR A 82 -14.28 -7.07 0.73
CA THR A 82 -13.58 -8.36 0.59
C THR A 82 -12.62 -8.30 -0.60
N ALA A 83 -11.41 -8.84 -0.42
CA ALA A 83 -10.34 -8.89 -1.43
C ALA A 83 -9.84 -7.53 -1.98
N ALA A 84 -10.29 -6.38 -1.47
CA ALA A 84 -9.77 -5.07 -1.88
C ALA A 84 -8.26 -4.95 -1.63
N GLY A 85 -7.78 -5.46 -0.50
CA GLY A 85 -6.35 -5.52 -0.19
C GLY A 85 -5.58 -6.45 -1.13
N ASP A 86 -6.19 -7.54 -1.58
CA ASP A 86 -5.56 -8.51 -2.48
C ASP A 86 -5.47 -7.96 -3.90
N ALA A 87 -6.51 -7.26 -4.37
CA ALA A 87 -6.51 -6.57 -5.66
C ALA A 87 -5.44 -5.45 -5.70
N LEU A 88 -5.35 -4.65 -4.63
CA LEU A 88 -4.29 -3.65 -4.47
C LEU A 88 -2.90 -4.29 -4.52
N LEU A 89 -2.71 -5.39 -3.77
CA LEU A 89 -1.45 -6.11 -3.73
C LEU A 89 -1.08 -6.66 -5.11
N ALA A 90 -2.04 -7.26 -5.81
CA ALA A 90 -1.84 -7.89 -7.11
C ALA A 90 -1.38 -6.87 -8.16
N GLU A 91 -2.07 -5.72 -8.27
CA GLU A 91 -1.65 -4.64 -9.16
C GLU A 91 -0.29 -4.08 -8.76
N PHE A 92 -0.06 -3.80 -7.48
CA PHE A 92 1.25 -3.31 -7.05
C PHE A 92 2.37 -4.28 -7.44
N CYS A 93 2.17 -5.59 -7.25
CA CYS A 93 3.15 -6.61 -7.62
C CYS A 93 3.39 -6.64 -9.14
N HIS A 94 2.34 -6.51 -9.95
CA HIS A 94 2.44 -6.48 -11.40
C HIS A 94 3.39 -5.38 -11.89
N TRP A 95 3.26 -4.17 -11.33
CA TRP A 95 4.08 -3.01 -11.70
C TRP A 95 5.46 -2.99 -11.02
N HIS A 96 5.52 -3.36 -9.73
CA HIS A 96 6.72 -3.22 -8.94
C HIS A 96 7.81 -4.24 -9.29
N PHE A 97 7.47 -5.53 -9.46
CA PHE A 97 8.49 -6.57 -9.60
C PHE A 97 9.37 -6.48 -10.86
N PRO A 98 8.87 -6.03 -12.03
CA PRO A 98 9.71 -5.84 -13.22
C PRO A 98 10.83 -4.80 -13.06
N THR A 99 10.60 -3.73 -12.30
CA THR A 99 11.53 -2.59 -12.19
C THR A 99 12.17 -2.47 -10.80
N ARG A 100 11.55 -3.05 -9.78
CA ARG A 100 11.85 -2.88 -8.34
C ARG A 100 11.81 -1.43 -7.89
N ARG A 101 11.02 -0.58 -8.56
CA ARG A 101 10.87 0.84 -8.25
C ARG A 101 9.50 1.11 -7.64
N LEU A 102 9.42 2.16 -6.82
CA LEU A 102 8.15 2.79 -6.47
C LEU A 102 7.91 3.91 -7.48
N ASP A 103 7.15 3.59 -8.52
CA ASP A 103 6.69 4.57 -9.48
C ASP A 103 5.25 5.01 -9.17
N GLU A 104 4.88 6.21 -9.61
CA GLU A 104 3.55 6.75 -9.32
C GLU A 104 2.45 5.97 -10.03
N ASP A 105 2.72 5.38 -11.20
CA ASP A 105 1.73 4.61 -11.95
C ASP A 105 1.36 3.32 -11.22
N ALA A 106 2.33 2.61 -10.65
CA ALA A 106 2.16 1.45 -9.79
C ALA A 106 1.29 1.79 -8.58
N ILE A 107 1.53 2.95 -7.95
CA ILE A 107 0.75 3.42 -6.82
C ILE A 107 -0.70 3.72 -7.26
N ARG A 108 -0.88 4.41 -8.39
CA ARG A 108 -2.20 4.75 -8.94
C ARG A 108 -3.00 3.49 -9.24
N HIS A 109 -2.43 2.54 -9.97
CA HIS A 109 -3.11 1.30 -10.34
C HIS A 109 -3.39 0.41 -9.13
N ALA A 110 -2.46 0.33 -8.15
CA ALA A 110 -2.70 -0.39 -6.92
C ALA A 110 -3.89 0.17 -6.13
N CYS A 111 -3.92 1.49 -5.88
CA CYS A 111 -5.04 2.13 -5.18
C CYS A 111 -6.36 2.01 -5.96
N ALA A 112 -6.31 2.16 -7.29
CA ALA A 112 -7.46 2.01 -8.16
C ALA A 112 -8.03 0.59 -8.16
N ALA A 113 -7.19 -0.45 -8.21
CA ALA A 113 -7.64 -1.83 -8.14
C ALA A 113 -8.24 -2.17 -6.78
N GLY A 114 -7.65 -1.66 -5.70
CA GLY A 114 -8.24 -1.80 -4.37
C GLY A 114 -9.63 -1.21 -4.29
N ALA A 115 -9.84 -0.01 -4.82
CA ALA A 115 -11.17 0.63 -4.85
C ALA A 115 -12.14 -0.06 -5.82
N ALA A 116 -11.71 -0.40 -7.04
CA ALA A 116 -12.54 -1.08 -8.04
C ALA A 116 -13.03 -2.45 -7.54
N ALA A 117 -12.19 -3.18 -6.81
CA ALA A 117 -12.60 -4.44 -6.18
C ALA A 117 -13.73 -4.23 -5.17
N THR A 118 -13.83 -3.04 -4.54
CA THR A 118 -14.93 -2.78 -3.61
C THR A 118 -16.29 -2.61 -4.26
N GLU A 119 -16.34 -2.38 -5.59
CA GLU A 119 -17.58 -2.31 -6.37
C GLU A 119 -18.12 -3.71 -6.71
N MET A 120 -17.39 -4.77 -6.36
CA MET A 120 -17.68 -6.16 -6.70
C MET A 120 -18.12 -6.96 -5.47
N PRO A 121 -19.01 -7.96 -5.60
CA PRO A 121 -19.39 -8.82 -4.48
C PRO A 121 -18.29 -9.87 -4.17
N GLY A 122 -17.96 -10.05 -2.89
CA GLY A 122 -16.96 -11.02 -2.44
C GLY A 122 -15.57 -10.77 -3.04
N ALA A 123 -14.94 -11.81 -3.60
CA ALA A 123 -13.61 -11.72 -4.21
C ALA A 123 -13.67 -11.65 -5.75
N ALA A 124 -14.78 -11.18 -6.33
CA ALA A 124 -14.91 -11.04 -7.77
C ALA A 124 -13.98 -9.94 -8.31
N SER A 125 -13.30 -10.21 -9.44
CA SER A 125 -12.33 -9.28 -10.01
C SER A 125 -13.02 -8.13 -10.77
N PRO A 126 -12.59 -6.87 -10.57
CA PRO A 126 -13.05 -5.76 -11.40
C PRO A 126 -12.49 -5.87 -12.82
N ALA A 127 -13.14 -5.20 -13.79
CA ALA A 127 -12.59 -5.08 -15.14
C ALA A 127 -11.35 -4.16 -15.14
N LEU A 128 -10.30 -4.53 -15.88
CA LEU A 128 -9.08 -3.71 -15.98
C LEU A 128 -9.35 -2.30 -16.51
N THR A 129 -10.29 -2.15 -17.44
CA THR A 129 -10.72 -0.82 -17.93
C THR A 129 -11.31 0.06 -16.84
N ARG A 130 -11.90 -0.53 -15.79
CA ARG A 130 -12.38 0.21 -14.61
C ARG A 130 -11.21 0.63 -13.72
N VAL A 131 -10.22 -0.25 -13.54
CA VAL A 131 -8.98 0.06 -12.82
C VAL A 131 -8.25 1.22 -13.50
N ASP A 132 -8.06 1.16 -14.82
CA ASP A 132 -7.38 2.20 -15.60
C ASP A 132 -8.08 3.56 -15.47
N ALA A 133 -9.42 3.58 -15.52
CA ALA A 133 -10.19 4.80 -15.36
C ALA A 133 -9.99 5.42 -13.96
N LEU A 134 -10.05 4.61 -12.91
CA LEU A 134 -9.87 5.04 -11.53
C LEU A 134 -8.43 5.44 -11.21
N ALA A 135 -7.43 4.85 -11.88
CA ALA A 135 -6.03 5.21 -11.70
C ALA A 135 -5.76 6.68 -12.05
N GLY A 136 -6.50 7.24 -13.02
CA GLY A 136 -6.46 8.66 -13.37
C GLY A 136 -7.01 9.61 -12.29
N GLU A 137 -7.78 9.09 -11.33
CA GLU A 137 -8.38 9.86 -10.22
C GLU A 137 -7.55 9.80 -8.94
N VAL A 138 -6.63 8.83 -8.83
CA VAL A 138 -5.74 8.70 -7.66
C VAL A 138 -4.81 9.91 -7.63
N VAL A 139 -4.64 10.52 -6.45
CA VAL A 139 -3.62 11.55 -6.20
C VAL A 139 -2.47 10.89 -5.44
N VAL A 140 -1.25 11.07 -5.94
CA VAL A 140 -0.03 10.59 -5.29
C VAL A 140 0.68 11.76 -4.63
N THR A 141 0.87 11.68 -3.33
CA THR A 141 1.65 12.64 -2.54
C THR A 141 2.95 11.99 -2.12
N ARG A 142 4.07 12.67 -2.37
CA ARG A 142 5.40 12.23 -1.97
C ARG A 142 5.89 12.98 -0.74
N PHE A 143 6.47 12.24 0.20
CA PHE A 143 7.11 12.75 1.41
C PHE A 143 8.60 12.39 1.37
N GLU A 144 9.46 13.39 1.54
CA GLU A 144 10.90 13.19 1.67
C GLU A 144 11.22 12.60 3.05
N GLY A 145 12.10 11.60 3.10
CA GLY A 145 12.57 11.01 4.34
C GLY A 145 14.10 10.96 4.40
N ASN A 146 14.67 11.39 5.53
CA ASN A 146 16.07 11.13 5.86
C ASN A 146 16.19 9.71 6.43
N LEU A 147 16.11 8.67 5.59
CA LEU A 147 16.44 7.30 6.03
C LEU A 147 17.93 7.05 5.79
N LYS A 148 18.69 6.91 6.88
CA LYS A 148 20.05 6.34 6.83
C LYS A 148 19.91 4.86 7.17
N PHE A 149 20.07 3.99 6.19
CA PHE A 149 20.26 2.57 6.45
C PHE A 149 21.76 2.35 6.70
N GLU A 150 22.13 1.90 7.90
CA GLU A 150 23.48 1.39 8.13
C GLU A 150 23.58 0.00 7.49
N THR A 151 24.60 -0.17 6.64
CA THR A 151 24.93 -1.41 5.90
C THR A 151 25.43 -2.52 6.80
#